data_AF-A0A2S4VPN5-F1
#
_entry.id   AF-A0A2S4VPN5-F1
#
_cell.length_a   1.000
_cell.length_b   1.000
_cell.length_c   1.000
_cell.angle_alpha   90.00
_cell.angle_beta   90.00
_cell.angle_gamma   90.00
#
_symmetry.space_group_name_H-M   'P 1'
#
loop_
_entity.id
_entity.type
_entity.pdbx_description
1 polymer ?
#
loop_
_entity_poly.entity_id
_entity_poly.type
_entity_poly.pdbx_seq_one_letter_code
_entity_poly.pdbx_strand_id
1 'polypeptide(L)'
;HVLYPASIRLSRYIQENAKKLFPNNLSIKVLELGAGGGLPGLMCALSGASLLLFIFFPQCAEQVVTTNFPDPDLIKILEWNADEHLPASLRDRLIVKGTKLDGGLSQMAQTTSLHESTTSSPSTASSSSPGFDLLLLSDLVFNHSEHNSLLTTCEISSNNPAPMCPCS
;
A
#
# COMPACT_ATOMS: atom_id res chain seq x y z
N HIS A 1 -3.30 -13.22 -14.02
CA HIS A 1 -3.75 -11.86 -14.36
C HIS A 1 -2.79 -11.22 -15.34
N VAL A 2 -3.25 -10.32 -16.22
CA VAL A 2 -2.41 -9.58 -17.17
C VAL A 2 -1.89 -8.31 -16.51
N LEU A 3 -0.64 -7.92 -16.82
CA LEU A 3 -0.11 -6.61 -16.44
C LEU A 3 -0.66 -5.54 -17.38
N TYR A 4 -1.50 -4.66 -16.86
CA TYR A 4 -2.07 -3.56 -17.64
C TYR A 4 -1.00 -2.52 -17.99
N PRO A 5 -1.06 -1.86 -19.16
CA PRO A 5 -0.09 -0.83 -19.55
C PRO A 5 0.09 0.29 -18.52
N ALA A 6 -1.00 0.71 -17.87
CA ALA A 6 -0.97 1.71 -16.79
C ALA A 6 -0.15 1.23 -15.58
N SER A 7 -0.27 -0.05 -15.22
CA SER A 7 0.48 -0.68 -14.13
C SER A 7 2.00 -0.68 -14.43
N ILE A 8 2.38 -1.02 -15.68
CA ILE A 8 3.77 -0.96 -16.14
C ILE A 8 4.30 0.48 -16.10
N ARG A 9 3.52 1.45 -16.58
CA ARG A 9 3.93 2.86 -16.61
C ARG A 9 4.08 3.43 -15.19
N LEU A 10 3.16 3.12 -14.29
CA LEU A 10 3.22 3.53 -12.89
C LEU A 10 4.43 2.92 -12.18
N SER A 11 4.72 1.64 -12.42
CA SER A 11 5.89 0.97 -11.86
C SER A 11 7.21 1.61 -12.32
N ARG A 12 7.33 1.95 -13.61
CA ARG A 12 8.49 2.72 -14.10
C ARG A 12 8.58 4.09 -13.45
N TYR A 13 7.46 4.79 -13.29
CA TYR A 13 7.43 6.09 -12.61
C TYR A 13 7.92 5.98 -11.16
N ILE A 14 7.46 4.96 -10.41
CA ILE A 14 7.91 4.69 -9.04
C ILE A 14 9.43 4.50 -9.01
N GLN A 15 9.97 3.65 -9.89
CA GLN A 15 11.40 3.39 -9.98
C GLN A 15 12.21 4.65 -10.29
N GLU A 16 11.80 5.42 -11.30
CA GLU A 16 12.48 6.65 -11.75
C GLU A 16 12.43 7.76 -10.69
N ASN A 17 11.41 7.76 -9.83
CA ASN A 17 11.16 8.81 -8.83
C ASN A 17 11.33 8.33 -7.37
N ALA A 18 11.95 7.16 -7.16
CA ALA A 18 12.04 6.51 -5.85
C ALA A 18 12.59 7.43 -4.75
N LYS A 19 13.66 8.20 -5.03
CA LYS A 19 14.25 9.14 -4.07
C LYS A 19 13.29 10.23 -3.59
N LYS A 20 12.36 10.64 -4.45
CA LYS A 20 11.36 11.66 -4.16
C LYS A 20 10.17 11.06 -3.40
N LEU A 21 9.75 9.86 -3.79
CA LEU A 21 8.60 9.17 -3.20
C LEU A 21 8.93 8.56 -1.82
N PHE A 22 10.17 8.09 -1.64
CA PHE A 22 10.65 7.42 -0.43
C PHE A 22 11.94 8.09 0.06
N PRO A 23 11.87 9.34 0.55
CA PRO A 23 13.05 10.03 1.07
C PRO A 23 13.54 9.34 2.35
N ASN A 24 14.86 9.34 2.56
CA ASN A 24 15.52 8.55 3.63
C ASN A 24 15.08 8.92 5.06
N ASN A 25 14.45 10.08 5.25
CA ASN A 25 14.07 10.61 6.56
C ASN A 25 12.59 10.45 6.88
N LEU A 26 11.80 9.82 5.99
CA LEU A 26 10.38 9.58 6.20
C LEU A 26 10.08 8.09 6.03
N SER A 27 9.19 7.60 6.88
CA SER A 27 8.55 6.31 6.68
C SER A 27 7.24 6.52 5.95
N ILE A 28 7.04 5.82 4.83
CA ILE A 28 5.87 5.96 3.96
C ILE A 28 5.07 4.66 3.96
N LYS A 29 3.80 4.73 4.33
CA LYS A 29 2.82 3.65 4.18
C LYS A 29 2.12 3.75 2.83
N VAL A 30 2.19 2.69 2.04
CA VAL A 30 1.65 2.64 0.67
C VAL A 30 0.45 1.70 0.62
N LEU A 31 -0.63 2.11 -0.05
CA LEU A 31 -1.76 1.26 -0.38
C LEU A 31 -1.95 1.19 -1.90
N GLU A 32 -1.97 0.00 -2.46
CA GLU A 32 -2.37 -0.27 -3.84
C GLU A 32 -3.78 -0.84 -3.90
N LEU A 33 -4.65 -0.15 -4.66
CA LEU A 33 -6.00 -0.60 -4.95
C LEU A 33 -6.04 -1.31 -6.29
N GLY A 34 -6.82 -2.40 -6.39
CA GLY A 34 -7.03 -3.14 -7.63
C GLY A 34 -5.73 -3.57 -8.32
N ALA A 35 -4.84 -4.20 -7.55
CA ALA A 35 -3.46 -4.44 -7.94
C ALA A 35 -3.26 -5.36 -9.14
N GLY A 36 -4.25 -6.21 -9.48
CA GLY A 36 -4.14 -7.16 -10.58
C GLY A 36 -2.98 -8.14 -10.36
N GLY A 37 -1.84 -7.88 -11.01
CA GLY A 37 -0.59 -8.61 -10.82
C GLY A 37 0.34 -8.06 -9.72
N GLY A 38 0.06 -6.89 -9.13
CA GLY A 38 0.80 -6.35 -7.98
C GLY A 38 2.12 -5.64 -8.32
N LEU A 39 2.38 -5.33 -9.60
CA LEU A 39 3.66 -4.77 -10.03
C LEU A 39 4.00 -3.41 -9.38
N PRO A 40 3.07 -2.44 -9.25
CA PRO A 40 3.34 -1.17 -8.58
C PRO A 40 3.71 -1.38 -7.10
N GLY A 41 2.97 -2.20 -6.36
CA GLY A 41 3.26 -2.55 -4.98
C GLY A 41 4.62 -3.22 -4.82
N LEU A 42 4.94 -4.21 -5.67
CA LEU A 42 6.26 -4.85 -5.70
C LEU A 42 7.37 -3.83 -5.95
N MET A 43 7.16 -2.93 -6.91
CA MET A 43 8.15 -1.89 -7.22
C MET A 43 8.33 -0.92 -6.05
N CYS A 44 7.27 -0.58 -5.30
CA CYS A 44 7.39 0.20 -4.07
C CYS A 44 8.20 -0.53 -3.01
N ALA A 45 7.95 -1.82 -2.78
CA ALA A 45 8.70 -2.62 -1.82
C ALA A 45 10.20 -2.72 -2.19
N LEU A 46 10.51 -2.88 -3.47
CA LEU A 46 11.88 -2.92 -3.98
C LEU A 46 12.57 -1.55 -3.97
N SER A 47 11.87 -0.50 -4.45
CA SER A 47 12.42 0.86 -4.58
C SER A 47 12.57 1.54 -3.23
N GLY A 48 11.62 1.33 -2.33
CA GLY A 48 11.70 1.71 -0.92
C GLY A 48 12.61 0.81 -0.09
N ALA A 49 13.47 0.02 -0.72
CA ALA A 49 14.57 -0.71 -0.09
C ALA A 49 15.91 -0.47 -0.81
N SER A 50 15.92 0.34 -1.87
CA SER A 50 17.04 0.42 -2.81
C SER A 50 18.14 1.36 -2.31
N LEU A 51 18.91 0.91 -1.30
CA LEU A 51 20.38 1.11 -1.25
C LEU A 51 21.04 0.25 -0.15
N LEU A 52 21.54 -0.92 -0.53
CA LEU A 52 22.29 -1.84 0.33
C LEU A 52 23.82 -1.70 0.08
N LEU A 53 24.34 -0.46 0.18
CA LEU A 53 25.80 -0.25 0.14
C LEU A 53 26.34 0.75 1.17
N PHE A 54 25.50 1.54 1.85
CA PHE A 54 25.98 2.36 2.96
C PHE A 54 25.07 2.17 4.16
N ILE A 55 25.59 1.37 5.10
CA ILE A 55 25.31 1.37 6.52
C ILE A 55 24.89 2.78 6.93
N PHE A 56 23.59 3.05 7.12
CA PHE A 56 23.04 3.87 8.21
C PHE A 56 21.54 4.23 8.06
N PHE A 57 20.94 4.32 6.87
CA PHE A 57 19.48 4.57 6.74
C PHE A 57 18.93 4.03 5.41
N PRO A 58 18.08 2.98 5.39
CA PRO A 58 17.38 2.59 4.17
C PRO A 58 16.44 3.72 3.71
N GLN A 59 16.24 3.88 2.40
CA GLN A 59 15.02 4.51 1.89
C GLN A 59 13.84 3.71 2.43
N CYS A 60 12.77 4.34 2.91
CA CYS A 60 11.74 3.64 3.71
C CYS A 60 10.35 3.69 3.07
N ALA A 61 10.04 2.68 2.26
CA ALA A 61 8.68 2.15 2.28
C ALA A 61 8.64 1.13 3.43
N GLU A 62 7.98 1.48 4.52
CA GLU A 62 7.88 0.62 5.72
C GLU A 62 6.88 -0.50 5.50
N GLN A 63 5.76 -0.17 4.86
CA GLN A 63 4.69 -1.13 4.61
C GLN A 63 3.96 -0.78 3.31
N VAL A 64 3.81 -1.79 2.46
CA VAL A 64 3.04 -1.74 1.22
C VAL A 64 1.89 -2.72 1.36
N VAL A 65 0.67 -2.20 1.37
CA VAL A 65 -0.55 -3.02 1.34
C VAL A 65 -1.04 -3.08 -0.09
N THR A 66 -1.06 -4.26 -0.68
CA THR A 66 -1.52 -4.51 -2.04
C THR A 66 -2.86 -5.22 -2.00
N THR A 67 -3.86 -4.64 -2.66
CA THR A 67 -5.24 -5.12 -2.54
C THR A 67 -5.90 -5.41 -3.88
N ASN A 68 -6.77 -6.41 -3.91
CA ASN A 68 -7.62 -6.73 -5.05
C ASN A 68 -8.97 -7.28 -4.55
N PHE A 69 -9.92 -7.53 -5.46
CA PHE A 69 -11.19 -8.15 -5.15
C PHE A 69 -10.96 -9.46 -4.35
N PRO A 70 -11.76 -9.78 -3.31
CA PRO A 70 -11.53 -10.90 -2.40
C PRO A 70 -11.90 -12.24 -3.06
N ASP A 71 -11.21 -12.55 -4.13
CA ASP A 71 -11.24 -13.82 -4.85
C ASP A 71 -9.94 -14.60 -4.53
N PRO A 72 -10.03 -15.85 -4.07
CA PRO A 72 -8.86 -16.63 -3.65
C PRO A 72 -7.77 -16.76 -4.73
N ASP A 73 -8.14 -16.89 -6.00
CA ASP A 73 -7.17 -17.06 -7.07
C ASP A 73 -6.42 -15.75 -7.33
N LEU A 74 -7.12 -14.60 -7.24
CA LEU A 74 -6.48 -13.28 -7.34
C LEU A 74 -5.49 -13.04 -6.21
N ILE A 75 -5.88 -13.36 -4.97
CA ILE A 75 -5.01 -13.20 -3.81
C ILE A 75 -3.79 -14.11 -3.90
N LYS A 76 -3.99 -15.37 -4.27
CA LYS A 76 -2.91 -16.33 -4.46
C LYS A 76 -1.91 -15.88 -5.54
N ILE A 77 -2.39 -15.27 -6.63
CA ILE A 77 -1.50 -14.72 -7.67
C ILE A 77 -0.63 -13.60 -7.12
N LEU A 78 -1.22 -12.70 -6.32
CA LEU A 78 -0.48 -11.59 -5.71
C LEU A 78 0.55 -12.08 -4.68
N GLU A 79 0.17 -13.04 -3.84
CA GLU A 79 1.07 -13.68 -2.88
C GLU A 79 2.22 -14.39 -3.59
N TRP A 80 1.93 -15.21 -4.60
CA TRP A 80 2.95 -15.89 -5.40
C TRP A 80 3.89 -14.90 -6.09
N ASN A 81 3.36 -13.81 -6.68
CA ASN A 81 4.21 -12.78 -7.28
C ASN A 81 5.12 -12.11 -6.25
N ALA A 82 4.64 -11.88 -5.02
CA ALA A 82 5.43 -11.35 -3.93
C ALA A 82 6.53 -12.32 -3.48
N ASP A 83 6.20 -13.59 -3.32
CA ASP A 83 7.14 -14.64 -2.89
C ASP A 83 8.26 -14.86 -3.92
N GLU A 84 7.94 -14.84 -5.21
CA GLU A 84 8.91 -15.12 -6.28
C GLU A 84 9.81 -13.92 -6.63
N HIS A 85 9.34 -12.69 -6.44
CA HIS A 85 10.04 -11.50 -6.95
C HIS A 85 10.58 -10.57 -5.85
N LEU A 86 10.22 -10.78 -4.58
CA LEU A 86 10.83 -10.06 -3.47
C LEU A 86 11.93 -10.90 -2.81
N PRO A 87 13.10 -10.31 -2.50
CA PRO A 87 14.04 -10.92 -1.57
C PRO A 87 13.34 -11.23 -0.24
N ALA A 88 13.72 -12.33 0.41
CA ALA A 88 13.13 -12.74 1.69
C ALA A 88 13.15 -11.62 2.76
N SER A 89 14.19 -10.78 2.75
CA SER A 89 14.33 -9.63 3.66
C SER A 89 13.31 -8.50 3.44
N LEU A 90 12.65 -8.46 2.29
CA LEU A 90 11.66 -7.44 1.92
C LEU A 90 10.25 -8.00 1.87
N ARG A 91 10.08 -9.31 1.99
CA ARG A 91 8.79 -9.97 1.78
C ARG A 91 7.73 -9.52 2.78
N ASP A 92 8.12 -9.32 4.03
CA ASP A 92 7.22 -8.88 5.11
C ASP A 92 6.77 -7.43 4.94
N ARG A 93 7.43 -6.65 4.07
CA ARG A 93 7.02 -5.28 3.76
C ARG A 93 5.80 -5.22 2.86
N LEU A 94 5.53 -6.27 2.07
CA LEU A 94 4.40 -6.31 1.16
C LEU A 94 3.31 -7.25 1.69
N ILE A 95 2.18 -6.67 2.05
CA ILE A 95 1.02 -7.37 2.61
C ILE A 95 -0.05 -7.43 1.53
N VAL A 96 -0.50 -8.65 1.20
CA VAL A 96 -1.60 -8.86 0.26
C VAL A 96 -2.92 -8.96 1.02
N LYS A 97 -3.97 -8.27 0.55
CA LYS A 97 -5.32 -8.35 1.11
C LYS A 97 -6.41 -8.40 0.04
N GLY A 98 -7.43 -9.22 0.28
CA GLY A 98 -8.68 -9.16 -0.48
C GLY A 98 -9.63 -8.12 0.10
N THR A 99 -10.09 -7.19 -0.73
CA THR A 99 -11.05 -6.15 -0.34
C THR A 99 -11.96 -5.76 -1.47
N LYS A 100 -13.20 -5.40 -1.12
CA LYS A 100 -14.08 -4.67 -2.01
C LYS A 100 -13.89 -3.16 -1.80
N LEU A 101 -14.12 -2.38 -2.85
CA LEU A 101 -14.06 -0.92 -2.83
C LEU A 101 -15.23 -0.29 -2.05
N ASP A 102 -16.32 -1.03 -1.81
CA ASP A 102 -17.56 -0.54 -1.21
C ASP A 102 -17.60 -0.58 0.34
N GLY A 103 -16.44 -0.51 1.01
CA GLY A 103 -16.37 -0.35 2.47
C GLY A 103 -15.56 -1.40 3.24
N GLY A 104 -14.98 -2.40 2.56
CA GLY A 104 -14.12 -3.42 3.17
C GLY A 104 -12.82 -2.89 3.80
N LEU A 105 -12.42 -1.66 3.45
CA LEU A 105 -11.13 -1.09 3.84
C LEU A 105 -11.10 -0.42 5.22
N SER A 106 -12.27 -0.10 5.78
CA SER A 106 -12.41 0.49 7.12
C SER A 106 -11.80 -0.38 8.23
N GLN A 107 -11.71 -1.70 8.02
CA GLN A 107 -11.06 -2.65 8.93
C GLN A 107 -9.54 -2.77 8.70
N MET A 108 -9.03 -2.28 7.57
CA MET A 108 -7.65 -2.49 7.14
C MET A 108 -6.68 -1.45 7.72
N ALA A 109 -7.19 -0.24 7.98
CA ALA A 109 -6.50 0.81 8.72
C ALA A 109 -6.01 0.32 10.11
N GLN A 110 -6.71 -0.66 10.70
CA GLN A 110 -6.37 -1.28 12.00
C GLN A 110 -5.38 -2.46 11.88
N THR A 111 -5.30 -3.14 10.73
CA THR A 111 -4.37 -4.28 10.56
C THR A 111 -2.90 -3.88 10.53
N THR A 112 -2.59 -2.60 10.33
CA THR A 112 -1.25 -2.01 10.48
C THR A 112 -0.72 -2.14 11.92
N SER A 113 -1.61 -2.23 12.92
CA SER A 113 -1.23 -2.34 14.34
C SER A 113 -0.95 -3.78 14.82
N LEU A 114 -1.21 -4.82 14.01
CA LEU A 114 -1.21 -6.21 14.48
C LEU A 114 0.16 -6.89 14.51
N HIS A 115 1.25 -6.22 14.15
CA HIS A 115 2.60 -6.76 14.40
C HIS A 115 3.09 -6.53 15.84
N GLU A 116 2.26 -5.94 16.70
CA GLU A 116 2.53 -5.70 18.12
C GLU A 116 1.68 -6.63 19.00
N SER A 117 1.92 -7.95 18.94
CA SER A 117 1.33 -8.91 19.89
C SER A 117 2.11 -10.23 19.98
N THR A 118 3.31 -10.19 20.56
CA THR A 118 3.83 -11.29 21.40
C THR A 118 4.67 -10.76 22.57
N THR A 119 4.21 -9.74 23.29
CA THR A 119 4.53 -9.59 24.73
C THR A 119 3.58 -8.60 25.37
N SER A 120 2.82 -9.09 26.34
CA SER A 120 1.93 -8.33 27.21
C SER A 120 2.69 -7.25 28.00
N SER A 121 2.42 -5.98 27.73
CA SER A 121 2.51 -4.90 28.73
C SER A 121 1.74 -3.66 28.28
N PRO A 122 0.87 -3.05 29.10
CA PRO A 122 0.08 -1.89 28.71
C PRO A 122 0.88 -0.61 28.97
N SER A 123 1.40 0.02 27.92
CA SER A 123 1.99 1.35 28.05
C SER A 123 1.75 2.21 26.81
N THR A 124 0.92 3.24 27.00
CA THR A 124 0.86 4.51 26.27
C THR A 124 0.64 4.42 24.75
N ALA A 125 -0.65 4.31 24.38
CA ALA A 125 -1.12 4.45 23.01
C ALA A 125 -0.76 5.84 22.43
N SER A 126 0.28 5.89 21.61
CA SER A 126 0.53 6.98 20.69
C SER A 126 -0.43 6.84 19.50
N SER A 127 -1.38 7.77 19.42
CA SER A 127 -2.41 7.87 18.38
C SER A 127 -1.81 8.19 17.01
N SER A 128 -1.10 7.25 16.39
CA SER A 128 -0.72 7.35 14.99
C SER A 128 -1.96 7.08 14.12
N SER A 129 -2.26 8.01 13.20
CA SER A 129 -3.43 7.90 12.33
C SER A 129 -3.36 6.61 11.49
N PRO A 130 -4.47 5.88 11.35
CA PRO A 130 -4.46 4.54 10.77
C PRO A 130 -4.39 4.53 9.22
N GLY A 131 -4.14 5.66 8.57
CA GLY A 131 -4.14 5.81 7.11
C GLY A 131 -2.77 5.60 6.44
N PHE A 132 -2.80 5.77 5.12
CA PHE A 132 -1.69 5.64 4.17
C PHE A 132 -1.24 7.01 3.65
N ASP A 133 0.04 7.11 3.32
CA ASP A 133 0.68 8.33 2.82
C ASP A 133 0.69 8.38 1.29
N LEU A 134 0.67 7.22 0.64
CA LEU A 134 0.65 7.07 -0.81
C LEU A 134 -0.39 6.04 -1.25
N LEU A 135 -1.32 6.46 -2.10
CA LEU A 135 -2.30 5.60 -2.75
C LEU A 135 -1.89 5.33 -4.21
N LEU A 136 -1.82 4.06 -4.60
CA LEU A 136 -1.55 3.62 -5.97
C LEU A 136 -2.85 3.14 -6.61
N LEU A 137 -3.17 3.75 -7.75
CA LEU A 137 -4.31 3.39 -8.58
C LEU A 137 -3.83 3.23 -10.01
N SER A 138 -3.80 2.00 -10.53
CA SER A 138 -3.48 1.74 -11.93
C SER A 138 -4.67 1.10 -12.64
N ASP A 139 -5.22 1.81 -13.62
CA ASP A 139 -6.30 1.32 -14.49
C ASP A 139 -7.63 1.02 -13.79
N LEU A 140 -8.05 1.85 -12.81
CA LEU A 140 -9.29 1.64 -12.03
C LEU A 140 -10.46 2.54 -12.45
N VAL A 141 -10.24 3.51 -13.34
CA VAL A 141 -11.22 4.57 -13.64
C VAL A 141 -12.19 4.18 -14.77
N PHE A 142 -12.16 2.93 -15.25
CA PHE A 142 -13.04 2.49 -16.35
C PHE A 142 -14.46 2.13 -15.89
N ASN A 143 -14.64 1.68 -14.63
CA ASN A 143 -15.92 1.21 -14.14
C ASN A 143 -16.70 2.30 -13.42
N HIS A 144 -17.57 3.02 -14.14
CA HIS A 144 -18.33 4.15 -13.61
C HIS A 144 -19.19 3.80 -12.39
N SER A 145 -19.69 2.56 -12.26
CA SER A 145 -20.47 2.17 -11.07
C SER A 145 -19.64 2.19 -9.79
N GLU A 146 -18.32 2.00 -9.90
CA GLU A 146 -17.40 1.90 -8.77
C GLU A 146 -16.70 3.22 -8.45
N HIS A 147 -16.94 4.29 -9.22
CA HIS A 147 -16.25 5.57 -9.02
C HIS A 147 -16.51 6.16 -7.63
N ASN A 148 -17.74 6.10 -7.13
CA ASN A 148 -18.07 6.57 -5.79
C ASN A 148 -17.37 5.72 -4.72
N SER A 149 -17.43 4.39 -4.84
CA SER A 149 -16.74 3.46 -3.94
C SER A 149 -15.23 3.69 -3.92
N LEU A 150 -14.63 3.94 -5.09
CA LEU A 150 -13.21 4.24 -5.24
C LEU A 150 -12.83 5.56 -4.55
N LEU A 151 -13.62 6.62 -4.75
CA LEU A 151 -13.39 7.92 -4.13
C LEU A 151 -13.51 7.83 -2.60
N THR A 152 -14.60 7.23 -2.10
CA THR A 152 -14.79 6.99 -0.66
C THR A 152 -13.64 6.17 -0.08
N THR A 153 -13.19 5.13 -0.79
CA THR A 153 -12.01 4.34 -0.38
C THR A 153 -10.76 5.20 -0.26
N CYS A 154 -10.48 6.05 -1.25
CA CYS A 154 -9.33 6.97 -1.19
C CYS A 154 -9.42 7.93 0.00
N GLU A 155 -10.61 8.50 0.27
CA GLU A 155 -10.84 9.43 1.37
C GLU A 155 -10.62 8.78 2.74
N ILE A 156 -11.19 7.59 2.98
CA ILE A 156 -11.04 6.90 4.28
C ILE A 156 -9.63 6.33 4.51
N SER A 157 -8.88 6.10 3.44
CA SER A 157 -7.54 5.49 3.51
C SER A 157 -6.43 6.50 3.65
N SER A 158 -6.66 7.74 3.22
CA SER A 158 -5.64 8.78 3.24
C SER A 158 -5.38 9.25 4.67
N ASN A 159 -4.11 9.49 5.01
CA ASN A 159 -3.74 10.19 6.25
C ASN A 159 -4.15 11.67 6.26
N ASN A 160 -4.73 12.19 5.17
CA ASN A 160 -5.15 13.59 5.09
C ASN A 160 -6.50 13.79 5.79
N PRO A 161 -6.61 14.60 6.87
CA PRO A 161 -7.91 14.95 7.42
C PRO A 161 -8.72 15.65 6.32
N ALA A 162 -9.94 15.16 6.05
CA ALA A 162 -10.85 15.83 5.13
C ALA A 162 -10.91 17.33 5.49
N PRO A 163 -10.94 18.24 4.50
CA PRO A 163 -11.11 19.66 4.79
C PRO A 163 -12.40 19.81 5.60
N MET A 164 -12.28 20.27 6.85
CA MET A 164 -13.43 20.57 7.67
C MET A 164 -14.31 21.55 6.90
N CYS A 165 -15.51 21.13 6.51
CA CYS A 165 -16.53 22.05 6.03
C CYS A 165 -16.68 23.15 7.09
N PRO A 166 -16.54 24.44 6.75
CA PRO A 166 -16.87 25.49 7.70
C PRO A 166 -18.36 25.35 8.00
N CYS A 167 -18.69 25.03 9.26
CA CYS A 167 -20.07 24.97 9.73
C CYS A 167 -20.81 26.26 9.31
N SER A 168 -21.98 26.07 8.70
CA SER A 168 -22.93 27.13 8.37
C SER A 168 -23.54 27.77 9.60
#